data_AF-A0A498JA46-F1
#
_entry.id   AF-A0A498JA46-F1
#
_cell.length_a   1.000
_cell.length_b   1.000
_cell.length_c   1.000
_cell.angle_alpha   90.00
_cell.angle_beta   90.00
_cell.angle_gamma   90.00
#
_symmetry.space_group_name_H-M   'P 1'
#
loop_
_entity.id
_entity.type
_entity.pdbx_description
1 polymer ?
#
loop_
_entity_poly.entity_id
_entity_poly.type
_entity_poly.pdbx_seq_one_letter_code
_entity_poly.pdbx_strand_id
1 'polypeptide(L)'
;MASGAELKSESLLELMKEHLKTDAGKEITKKIGLVYQINIAPKKIGFDEVIFTVDLKKGEVKKGAYGGGKPDATFSFKDEDFVKVALGKMNPQIAFMRGAMKIKGSLSAATKFTPDIFPKPAKIVAGLDIWELGGFGENDLHETGSPLCGISYPGFNWDSSKKGGWYNTLKTSIPELADSGITHVWLPPPSHANGTEGYYPGRLYDLDASSYGNKDELKSLITAMHEKGIKAIADIVINHRAAVKQDENGIWSIFEGGTADGRLDFNASLICRDDNDHPFGTGNPDTGDNFPYTADVDHTNPRLQSELSDWMNWLKTEIGFDGWRFDYAIGYGSSFTKLYMDRTSPEFAVAEYWRWNIAKGQDGKLEQNQDAHRNEIASWIQAAGGVVTAFDMTTKYIMDVAVVGELWRLKDSNGKPPGLIGIKPENAVTFIDNHDTWSQKLLPFPSDQVLLGYAYILTHPGTPSIFYDHFFEWGWPKEPIRNLTAIRARNGINSKSSVSILAAEANLYMANIDDKIIMKIGTKLDLGDLDPTKSNFHVATSGQDFAVWERN
;
A
#
# COMPACT_ATOMS: atom_id res chain seq x y z
N MET A 1 15.75 28.31 -42.23
CA MET A 1 15.14 28.60 -40.92
C MET A 1 14.94 27.28 -40.22
N ALA A 2 15.77 26.96 -39.23
CA ALA A 2 15.72 25.68 -38.53
C ALA A 2 14.48 25.67 -37.60
N SER A 3 13.64 24.66 -37.73
CA SER A 3 12.49 24.40 -36.87
C SER A 3 12.97 24.26 -35.42
N GLY A 4 12.62 25.23 -34.56
CA GLY A 4 13.00 25.23 -33.15
C GLY A 4 12.35 24.07 -32.41
N ALA A 5 13.12 23.35 -31.60
CA ALA A 5 12.60 22.32 -30.71
C ALA A 5 11.59 22.94 -29.72
N GLU A 6 10.42 22.34 -29.59
CA GLU A 6 9.37 22.74 -28.65
C GLU A 6 9.86 22.50 -27.21
N LEU A 7 9.80 23.54 -26.37
CA LEU A 7 10.27 23.47 -24.98
C LEU A 7 9.14 22.97 -24.07
N LYS A 8 9.43 21.98 -23.21
CA LYS A 8 8.45 21.45 -22.23
C LYS A 8 8.00 22.53 -21.25
N SER A 9 8.88 23.48 -20.97
CA SER A 9 8.60 24.63 -20.11
C SER A 9 7.59 25.63 -20.66
N GLU A 10 7.37 25.68 -21.99
CA GLU A 10 6.45 26.63 -22.60
C GLU A 10 5.01 26.38 -22.17
N SER A 11 4.59 25.11 -22.10
CA SER A 11 3.27 24.71 -21.59
C SER A 11 3.08 25.08 -20.11
N LEU A 12 4.12 24.95 -19.27
CA LEU A 12 4.06 25.34 -17.85
C LEU A 12 3.91 26.85 -17.66
N LEU A 13 4.55 27.64 -18.51
CA LEU A 13 4.48 29.09 -18.45
C LEU A 13 3.14 29.62 -19.00
N GLU A 14 2.54 28.94 -19.97
CA GLU A 14 1.17 29.25 -20.40
C GLU A 14 0.14 28.86 -19.31
N LEU A 15 0.31 27.72 -18.64
CA LEU A 15 -0.51 27.36 -17.48
C LEU A 15 -0.37 28.38 -16.33
N MET A 16 0.85 28.87 -16.10
CA MET A 16 1.10 29.92 -15.11
C MET A 16 0.35 31.21 -15.48
N LYS A 17 0.36 31.60 -16.76
CA LYS A 17 -0.37 32.77 -17.27
C LYS A 17 -1.86 32.68 -16.98
N GLU A 18 -2.47 31.52 -17.20
CA GLU A 18 -3.89 31.31 -16.88
C GLU A 18 -4.12 31.26 -15.35
N HIS A 19 -3.22 30.65 -14.59
CA HIS A 19 -3.31 30.59 -13.14
C HIS A 19 -3.32 31.98 -12.49
N LEU A 20 -2.49 32.93 -12.98
CA LEU A 20 -2.42 34.29 -12.45
C LEU A 20 -3.73 35.10 -12.62
N LYS A 21 -4.65 34.67 -13.49
CA LYS A 21 -5.98 35.28 -13.63
C LYS A 21 -6.96 34.86 -12.53
N THR A 22 -6.71 33.71 -11.88
CA THR A 22 -7.55 33.16 -10.80
C THR A 22 -7.36 33.90 -9.49
N ASP A 23 -8.30 33.78 -8.54
CA ASP A 23 -8.16 34.41 -7.23
C ASP A 23 -6.96 33.86 -6.44
N ALA A 24 -6.66 32.57 -6.58
CA ALA A 24 -5.46 31.96 -6.02
C ALA A 24 -4.18 32.58 -6.62
N GLY A 25 -4.16 32.83 -7.93
CA GLY A 25 -3.07 33.52 -8.62
C GLY A 25 -2.91 34.98 -8.16
N LYS A 26 -4.00 35.70 -7.94
CA LYS A 26 -3.98 37.07 -7.41
C LYS A 26 -3.38 37.14 -6.00
N GLU A 27 -3.63 36.14 -5.15
CA GLU A 27 -2.99 36.06 -3.84
C GLU A 27 -1.47 35.85 -3.95
N ILE A 28 -1.01 35.06 -4.94
CA ILE A 28 0.43 34.91 -5.24
C ILE A 28 1.02 36.25 -5.69
N THR A 29 0.34 36.99 -6.58
CA THR A 29 0.82 38.31 -7.04
C THR A 29 0.96 39.30 -5.89
N LYS A 30 -0.01 39.34 -4.95
CA LYS A 30 0.03 40.21 -3.77
C LYS A 30 1.16 39.83 -2.82
N LYS A 31 1.37 38.53 -2.60
CA LYS A 31 2.38 37.99 -1.68
C LYS A 31 3.80 38.26 -2.17
N ILE A 32 4.05 38.16 -3.47
CA ILE A 32 5.40 38.22 -4.04
C ILE A 32 5.70 39.61 -4.59
N GLY A 33 4.89 40.12 -5.53
CA GLY A 33 5.01 41.47 -6.07
C GLY A 33 6.34 41.79 -6.79
N LEU A 34 6.95 40.80 -7.45
CA LEU A 34 8.25 40.91 -8.11
C LEU A 34 8.17 40.59 -9.61
N VAL A 35 9.16 41.05 -10.37
CA VAL A 35 9.34 40.74 -11.79
C VAL A 35 10.51 39.79 -11.95
N TYR A 36 10.25 38.61 -12.50
CA TYR A 36 11.26 37.61 -12.81
C TYR A 36 11.48 37.48 -14.31
N GLN A 37 12.74 37.33 -14.71
CA GLN A 37 13.08 36.87 -16.05
C GLN A 37 13.58 35.43 -15.97
N ILE A 38 13.07 34.56 -16.84
CA ILE A 38 13.42 33.14 -16.90
C ILE A 38 14.02 32.87 -18.28
N ASN A 39 15.28 32.47 -18.30
CA ASN A 39 16.00 32.06 -19.50
C ASN A 39 16.05 30.53 -19.54
N ILE A 40 15.52 29.92 -20.60
CA ILE A 40 15.42 28.47 -20.71
C ILE A 40 16.21 27.98 -21.92
N ALA A 41 17.26 27.20 -21.65
CA ALA A 41 18.07 26.57 -22.67
C ALA A 41 17.55 25.15 -22.98
N PRO A 42 17.39 24.74 -24.25
CA PRO A 42 16.99 23.38 -24.60
C PRO A 42 17.95 22.31 -24.06
N LYS A 43 19.26 22.60 -24.03
CA LYS A 43 20.30 21.63 -23.63
C LYS A 43 21.38 22.19 -22.69
N LYS A 44 21.82 23.44 -22.88
CA LYS A 44 22.94 24.02 -22.13
C LYS A 44 22.71 25.49 -21.83
N ILE A 45 22.73 25.85 -20.54
CA ILE A 45 22.59 27.24 -20.07
C ILE A 45 23.59 28.15 -20.81
N GLY A 46 23.08 29.25 -21.38
CA GLY A 46 23.82 30.20 -22.20
C GLY A 46 23.79 29.96 -23.71
N PHE A 47 23.11 28.91 -24.20
CA PHE A 47 22.99 28.58 -25.62
C PHE A 47 21.51 28.40 -26.02
N ASP A 48 21.10 29.10 -27.09
CA ASP A 48 19.74 29.06 -27.66
C ASP A 48 18.62 29.27 -26.62
N GLU A 49 18.82 30.22 -25.69
CA GLU A 49 17.88 30.46 -24.60
C GLU A 49 16.60 31.14 -25.11
N VAL A 50 15.46 30.56 -24.75
CA VAL A 50 14.15 31.20 -24.88
C VAL A 50 13.88 31.98 -23.60
N ILE A 51 13.54 33.26 -23.74
CA ILE A 51 13.36 34.18 -22.62
C ILE A 51 11.86 34.36 -22.33
N PHE A 52 11.51 34.29 -21.05
CA PHE A 52 10.18 34.60 -20.54
C PHE A 52 10.25 35.64 -19.43
N THR A 53 9.25 36.51 -19.40
CA THR A 53 9.02 37.49 -18.35
C THR A 53 7.81 37.06 -17.54
N VAL A 54 7.99 36.99 -16.22
CA VAL A 54 6.93 36.75 -15.24
C VAL A 54 6.80 38.01 -14.37
N ASP A 55 5.80 38.82 -14.65
CA ASP A 55 5.51 40.08 -13.94
C ASP A 55 4.42 39.83 -12.91
N LEU A 56 4.81 39.49 -11.67
CA LEU A 56 3.87 39.30 -10.56
C LEU A 56 3.38 40.63 -9.95
N LYS A 57 3.84 41.79 -10.45
CA LYS A 57 3.23 43.09 -10.12
C LYS A 57 1.96 43.31 -10.93
N LYS A 58 1.94 42.78 -12.17
CA LYS A 58 0.80 42.89 -13.09
C LYS A 58 0.00 41.59 -13.26
N GLY A 59 0.51 40.46 -12.76
CA GLY A 59 -0.09 39.15 -12.98
C GLY A 59 0.05 38.65 -14.41
N GLU A 60 1.15 38.99 -15.09
CA GLU A 60 1.35 38.69 -16.51
C GLU A 60 2.55 37.73 -16.74
N VAL A 61 2.41 36.84 -17.72
CA VAL A 61 3.54 36.05 -18.26
C VAL A 61 3.64 36.32 -19.76
N LYS A 62 4.83 36.65 -20.25
CA LYS A 62 5.07 37.01 -21.66
C LYS A 62 6.38 36.40 -22.18
N LYS A 63 6.38 35.91 -23.41
CA LYS A 63 7.61 35.50 -24.12
C LYS A 63 8.37 36.76 -24.55
N GLY A 64 9.66 36.81 -24.22
CA GLY A 64 10.54 37.97 -24.44
C GLY A 64 11.14 38.55 -23.16
N ALA A 65 12.17 39.38 -23.34
CA ALA A 65 12.85 40.07 -22.24
C ALA A 65 11.96 41.15 -21.61
N TYR A 66 12.21 41.47 -20.34
CA TYR A 66 11.43 42.47 -19.64
C TYR A 66 11.71 43.88 -20.17
N GLY A 67 10.71 44.52 -20.78
CA GLY A 67 10.84 45.86 -21.38
C GLY A 67 10.80 47.02 -20.38
N GLY A 68 10.53 46.76 -19.09
CA GLY A 68 10.35 47.78 -18.05
C GLY A 68 11.62 48.14 -17.26
N GLY A 69 12.80 47.84 -17.78
CA GLY A 69 14.09 48.05 -17.10
C GLY A 69 14.71 46.74 -16.59
N LYS A 70 15.23 46.73 -15.36
CA LYS A 70 15.91 45.55 -14.79
C LYS A 70 14.91 44.68 -14.01
N PRO A 71 14.82 43.36 -14.27
CA PRO A 71 14.01 42.46 -13.45
C PRO A 71 14.58 42.34 -12.03
N ASP A 72 13.73 41.99 -11.06
CA ASP A 72 14.11 41.82 -9.66
C ASP A 72 15.07 40.63 -9.49
N ALA A 73 14.85 39.54 -10.24
CA ALA A 73 15.81 38.46 -10.43
C ALA A 73 15.69 37.83 -11.82
N THR A 74 16.81 37.29 -12.31
CA THR A 74 16.90 36.51 -13.54
C THR A 74 17.38 35.10 -13.21
N PHE A 75 16.64 34.10 -13.68
CA PHE A 75 16.99 32.69 -13.53
C PHE A 75 17.33 32.09 -14.89
N SER A 76 18.40 31.30 -14.95
CA SER A 76 18.75 30.53 -16.15
C SER A 76 18.73 29.03 -15.84
N PHE A 77 18.04 28.26 -16.67
CA PHE A 77 17.84 26.81 -16.51
C PHE A 77 18.09 26.07 -17.83
N LYS A 78 18.33 24.77 -17.75
CA LYS A 78 17.96 23.86 -18.84
C LYS A 78 16.46 23.59 -18.78
N ASP A 79 15.83 23.31 -19.92
CA ASP A 79 14.39 23.03 -20.02
C ASP A 79 13.92 21.97 -19.01
N GLU A 80 14.63 20.85 -18.93
CA GLU A 80 14.28 19.76 -17.99
C GLU A 80 14.45 20.15 -16.51
N ASP A 81 15.43 21.00 -16.20
CA ASP A 81 15.69 21.42 -14.82
C ASP A 81 14.65 22.46 -14.37
N PHE A 82 14.23 23.34 -15.28
CA PHE A 82 13.10 24.26 -15.03
C PHE A 82 11.82 23.49 -14.74
N VAL A 83 11.49 22.48 -15.55
CA VAL A 83 10.30 21.63 -15.35
C VAL A 83 10.34 20.97 -13.97
N LYS A 84 11.49 20.45 -13.53
CA LYS A 84 11.63 19.84 -12.19
C LYS A 84 11.43 20.86 -11.08
N VAL A 85 11.93 22.08 -11.23
CA VAL A 85 11.75 23.15 -10.24
C VAL A 85 10.29 23.62 -10.18
N ALA A 86 9.67 23.83 -11.34
CA ALA A 86 8.27 24.27 -11.43
C ALA A 86 7.29 23.23 -10.85
N LEU A 87 7.57 21.94 -11.03
CA LEU A 87 6.77 20.84 -10.49
C LEU A 87 7.09 20.50 -9.02
N GLY A 88 8.00 21.23 -8.37
CA GLY A 88 8.43 20.93 -6.99
C GLY A 88 9.29 19.67 -6.83
N LYS A 89 9.70 19.02 -7.93
CA LYS A 89 10.59 17.85 -7.96
C LYS A 89 12.06 18.20 -7.71
N MET A 90 12.42 19.49 -7.78
CA MET A 90 13.76 19.99 -7.45
C MET A 90 13.66 21.29 -6.65
N ASN A 91 14.32 21.33 -5.50
CA ASN A 91 14.39 22.54 -4.68
C ASN A 91 15.24 23.63 -5.39
N PRO A 92 14.75 24.88 -5.55
CA PRO A 92 15.47 25.96 -6.22
C PRO A 92 16.85 26.27 -5.60
N GLN A 93 17.00 26.22 -4.28
CA GLN A 93 18.28 26.50 -3.62
C GLN A 93 19.31 25.41 -3.94
N ILE A 94 18.88 24.15 -3.96
CA ILE A 94 19.72 23.01 -4.35
C ILE A 94 20.09 23.09 -5.83
N ALA A 95 19.15 23.50 -6.69
CA ALA A 95 19.41 23.70 -8.12
C ALA A 95 20.52 24.75 -8.36
N PHE A 96 20.51 25.83 -7.58
CA PHE A 96 21.56 26.85 -7.61
C PHE A 96 22.91 26.29 -7.13
N MET A 97 22.94 25.62 -5.97
CA MET A 97 24.17 25.04 -5.40
C MET A 97 24.85 24.03 -6.34
N ARG A 98 24.06 23.29 -7.12
CA ARG A 98 24.55 22.27 -8.07
C ARG A 98 24.83 22.81 -9.47
N GLY A 99 24.68 24.11 -9.71
CA GLY A 99 24.86 24.73 -11.02
C GLY A 99 23.79 24.39 -12.06
N ALA A 100 22.69 23.74 -11.65
CA ALA A 100 21.52 23.47 -12.49
C ALA A 100 20.63 24.71 -12.70
N MET A 101 20.82 25.74 -11.87
CA MET A 101 20.21 27.06 -12.00
C MET A 101 21.27 28.15 -11.82
N LYS A 102 21.24 29.20 -12.63
CA LYS A 102 22.00 30.45 -12.38
C LYS A 102 21.06 31.56 -11.97
N ILE A 103 21.48 32.39 -11.02
CA ILE A 103 20.73 33.55 -10.54
C ILE A 103 21.53 34.83 -10.83
N LYS A 104 20.87 35.86 -11.35
CA LYS A 104 21.35 37.24 -11.38
C LYS A 104 20.29 38.16 -10.77
N GLY A 105 20.70 39.28 -10.17
CA GLY A 105 19.77 40.23 -9.54
C GLY A 105 19.75 40.10 -8.03
N SER A 106 18.63 40.45 -7.41
CA SER A 106 18.52 40.48 -5.95
C SER A 106 18.41 39.07 -5.37
N LEU A 107 19.30 38.71 -4.44
CA LEU A 107 19.21 37.45 -3.70
C LEU A 107 17.94 37.37 -2.84
N SER A 108 17.49 38.49 -2.27
CA SER A 108 16.23 38.53 -1.51
C SER A 108 15.00 38.39 -2.40
N ALA A 109 15.09 38.80 -3.67
CA ALA A 109 14.04 38.53 -4.65
C ALA A 109 14.07 37.05 -5.09
N ALA A 110 15.27 36.46 -5.18
CA ALA A 110 15.45 35.08 -5.59
C ALA A 110 14.97 34.07 -4.55
N THR A 111 15.08 34.36 -3.24
CA THR A 111 14.55 33.49 -2.18
C THR A 111 13.04 33.39 -2.18
N LYS A 112 12.33 34.35 -2.80
CA LYS A 112 10.88 34.30 -3.00
C LYS A 112 10.45 33.48 -4.22
N PHE A 113 11.39 33.04 -5.06
CA PHE A 113 11.10 32.16 -6.19
C PHE A 113 10.99 30.71 -5.70
N THR A 114 9.78 30.33 -5.27
CA THR A 114 9.46 28.98 -4.81
C THR A 114 8.52 28.27 -5.78
N PRO A 115 8.44 26.92 -5.74
CA PRO A 115 7.51 26.17 -6.58
C PRO A 115 6.04 26.58 -6.40
N ASP A 116 5.67 27.20 -5.27
CA ASP A 116 4.31 27.70 -5.00
C ASP A 116 3.84 28.81 -5.96
N ILE A 117 4.75 29.38 -6.74
CA ILE A 117 4.43 30.34 -7.80
C ILE A 117 3.70 29.64 -8.97
N PHE A 118 3.94 28.34 -9.14
CA PHE A 118 3.37 27.54 -10.22
C PHE A 118 2.06 26.87 -9.79
N PRO A 119 1.12 26.66 -10.73
CA PRO A 119 -0.11 25.93 -10.42
C PRO A 119 0.20 24.51 -9.95
N LYS A 120 -0.41 24.10 -8.83
CA LYS A 120 -0.28 22.72 -8.32
C LYS A 120 -0.90 21.71 -9.31
N PRO A 121 -0.34 20.50 -9.48
CA PRO A 121 -0.80 19.50 -10.44
C PRO A 121 -2.30 19.19 -10.38
N ALA A 122 -2.90 19.22 -9.18
CA ALA A 122 -4.34 19.00 -8.98
C ALA A 122 -5.25 20.04 -9.68
N LYS A 123 -4.72 21.20 -10.10
CA LYS A 123 -5.46 22.24 -10.82
C LYS A 123 -5.16 22.29 -12.32
N ILE A 124 -4.17 21.53 -12.81
CA ILE A 124 -3.81 21.49 -14.23
C ILE A 124 -4.81 20.62 -15.03
N VAL A 125 -5.57 19.77 -14.35
CA VAL A 125 -6.58 18.88 -14.97
C VAL A 125 -7.95 19.56 -15.15
N ALA A 126 -8.14 20.79 -14.65
CA ALA A 126 -9.47 21.41 -14.53
C ALA A 126 -9.73 22.63 -15.45
N GLY A 127 -8.88 22.93 -16.45
CA GLY A 127 -8.87 24.27 -17.07
C GLY A 127 -8.62 24.41 -18.56
N LEU A 128 -8.55 23.34 -19.36
CA LEU A 128 -8.45 23.46 -20.82
C LEU A 128 -9.41 22.46 -21.47
N ASP A 129 -10.47 22.99 -22.10
CA ASP A 129 -11.41 22.25 -22.92
C ASP A 129 -10.66 21.59 -24.09
N ILE A 130 -10.63 20.25 -24.09
CA ILE A 130 -10.11 19.44 -25.18
C ILE A 130 -11.27 18.66 -25.81
N TRP A 131 -12.10 19.35 -26.60
CA TRP A 131 -13.11 18.73 -27.48
C TRP A 131 -12.99 19.16 -28.94
N GLU A 132 -11.93 19.87 -29.31
CA GLU A 132 -11.65 20.15 -30.72
C GLU A 132 -10.17 19.89 -31.01
N LEU A 133 -9.87 18.67 -31.45
CA LEU A 133 -8.95 18.32 -32.54
C LEU A 133 -8.92 16.79 -32.63
N GLY A 134 -9.20 16.28 -33.84
CA GLY A 134 -9.68 14.93 -34.07
C GLY A 134 -8.67 13.81 -33.83
N GLY A 135 -9.23 12.70 -33.34
CA GLY A 135 -8.98 11.36 -33.88
C GLY A 135 -7.63 10.73 -33.58
N PHE A 136 -7.48 10.14 -32.39
CA PHE A 136 -6.69 8.92 -32.19
C PHE A 136 -7.42 8.03 -31.18
N GLY A 137 -7.41 6.73 -31.47
CA GLY A 137 -8.39 5.74 -31.02
C GLY A 137 -8.37 5.38 -29.54
N GLU A 138 -9.43 4.66 -29.16
CA GLU A 138 -9.58 3.93 -27.90
C GLU A 138 -8.26 3.26 -27.49
N ASN A 139 -7.67 3.74 -26.41
CA ASN A 139 -6.87 3.02 -25.41
C ASN A 139 -6.19 4.07 -24.53
N ASP A 140 -6.81 4.38 -23.38
CA ASP A 140 -6.12 4.63 -22.11
C ASP A 140 -7.18 5.04 -21.07
N LEU A 141 -7.79 4.01 -20.46
CA LEU A 141 -8.41 4.14 -19.16
C LEU A 141 -7.30 4.43 -18.16
N HIS A 142 -7.23 5.68 -17.68
CA HIS A 142 -6.56 5.97 -16.41
C HIS A 142 -7.31 5.22 -15.31
N GLU A 143 -6.79 4.04 -14.92
CA GLU A 143 -7.21 3.31 -13.73
C GLU A 143 -6.89 4.15 -12.48
N THR A 144 -7.90 4.88 -12.01
CA THR A 144 -7.99 5.26 -10.60
C THR A 144 -8.20 3.99 -9.78
N GLY A 145 -7.21 3.60 -8.96
CA GLY A 145 -7.42 2.79 -7.75
C GLY A 145 -8.08 1.41 -7.92
N SER A 146 -7.59 0.59 -8.84
CA SER A 146 -7.94 -0.83 -8.87
C SER A 146 -7.06 -1.62 -7.88
N PRO A 147 -7.59 -2.51 -7.03
CA PRO A 147 -6.81 -3.34 -6.08
C PRO A 147 -5.82 -4.31 -6.76
N LEU A 148 -5.77 -4.29 -8.09
CA LEU A 148 -4.97 -5.20 -8.90
C LEU A 148 -3.46 -4.96 -8.76
N CYS A 149 -2.99 -3.72 -8.58
CA CYS A 149 -1.54 -3.44 -8.49
C CYS A 149 -1.01 -3.27 -7.06
N GLY A 150 -1.82 -3.56 -6.03
CA GLY A 150 -1.47 -3.27 -4.64
C GLY A 150 -0.26 -4.06 -4.13
N ILE A 151 0.60 -3.37 -3.39
CA ILE A 151 1.59 -3.95 -2.47
C ILE A 151 1.21 -3.54 -1.04
N SER A 152 0.87 -4.54 -0.23
CA SER A 152 0.51 -4.42 1.18
C SER A 152 1.76 -4.46 2.06
N TYR A 153 1.67 -3.87 3.24
CA TYR A 153 2.74 -3.79 4.21
C TYR A 153 2.17 -3.78 5.63
N PRO A 154 2.30 -4.85 6.44
CA PRO A 154 2.00 -4.79 7.86
C PRO A 154 2.97 -3.79 8.50
N GLY A 155 2.49 -2.61 8.89
CA GLY A 155 3.28 -1.51 9.43
C GLY A 155 3.64 -1.67 10.90
N PHE A 156 3.73 -2.91 11.39
CA PHE A 156 4.01 -3.24 12.79
C PHE A 156 4.50 -4.68 12.93
N ASN A 157 5.09 -4.97 14.10
CA ASN A 157 5.35 -6.31 14.59
C ASN A 157 4.71 -6.47 15.99
N TRP A 158 4.84 -7.65 16.60
CA TRP A 158 4.20 -7.93 17.89
C TRP A 158 4.70 -7.02 19.04
N ASP A 159 5.92 -6.52 18.96
CA ASP A 159 6.52 -5.68 20.00
C ASP A 159 6.38 -4.16 19.73
N SER A 160 5.76 -3.77 18.61
CA SER A 160 5.56 -2.37 18.23
C SER A 160 4.83 -1.56 19.31
N SER A 161 3.84 -2.15 19.98
CA SER A 161 3.08 -1.50 21.06
C SER A 161 3.93 -1.21 22.30
N LYS A 162 4.99 -2.00 22.55
CA LYS A 162 5.88 -1.89 23.72
C LYS A 162 6.93 -0.79 23.55
N LYS A 163 7.16 -0.34 22.31
CA LYS A 163 8.14 0.71 21.99
C LYS A 163 7.65 2.12 22.41
N GLY A 164 6.34 2.31 22.52
CA GLY A 164 5.70 3.61 22.80
C GLY A 164 5.77 4.58 21.61
N GLY A 165 4.68 5.30 21.33
CA GLY A 165 4.62 6.29 20.25
C GLY A 165 4.83 5.68 18.85
N TRP A 166 4.37 4.45 18.65
CA TRP A 166 4.53 3.70 17.40
C TRP A 166 4.05 4.47 16.17
N TYR A 167 2.89 5.15 16.25
CA TYR A 167 2.37 5.93 15.13
C TYR A 167 3.34 7.02 14.67
N ASN A 168 4.00 7.70 15.60
CA ASN A 168 5.01 8.72 15.26
C ASN A 168 6.26 8.08 14.63
N THR A 169 6.70 6.94 15.16
CA THR A 169 7.83 6.17 14.58
C THR A 169 7.52 5.76 13.15
N LEU A 170 6.38 5.12 12.90
CA LEU A 170 5.98 4.67 11.57
C LEU A 170 5.82 5.85 10.61
N LYS A 171 5.30 6.99 11.10
CA LYS A 171 5.15 8.21 10.30
C LYS A 171 6.48 8.66 9.68
N THR A 172 7.59 8.52 10.39
CA THR A 172 8.93 8.88 9.86
C THR A 172 9.38 7.97 8.70
N SER A 173 8.81 6.77 8.59
CA SER A 173 9.15 5.77 7.57
C SER A 173 8.31 5.89 6.29
N ILE A 174 7.22 6.68 6.32
CA ILE A 174 6.28 6.81 5.20
C ILE A 174 6.94 7.24 3.87
N PRO A 175 7.86 8.23 3.84
CA PRO A 175 8.54 8.57 2.59
C PRO A 175 9.31 7.38 2.00
N GLU A 176 9.99 6.60 2.85
CA GLU A 176 10.78 5.45 2.40
C GLU A 176 9.90 4.30 1.91
N LEU A 177 8.75 4.07 2.54
CA LEU A 177 7.77 3.09 2.08
C LEU A 177 7.21 3.46 0.70
N ALA A 178 6.85 4.73 0.51
CA ALA A 178 6.35 5.23 -0.76
C ALA A 178 7.40 5.11 -1.88
N ASP A 179 8.64 5.52 -1.60
CA ASP A 179 9.77 5.40 -2.54
C ASP A 179 10.10 3.93 -2.88
N SER A 180 9.69 2.99 -2.02
CA SER A 180 9.88 1.54 -2.23
C SER A 180 8.69 0.88 -2.95
N GLY A 181 7.70 1.66 -3.39
CA GLY A 181 6.55 1.18 -4.15
C GLY A 181 5.41 0.59 -3.31
N ILE A 182 5.43 0.78 -1.99
CA ILE A 182 4.32 0.37 -1.11
C ILE A 182 3.11 1.25 -1.39
N THR A 183 1.93 0.63 -1.44
CA THR A 183 0.66 1.30 -1.78
C THR A 183 -0.36 1.23 -0.67
N HIS A 184 -0.30 0.19 0.17
CA HIS A 184 -1.20 -0.02 1.30
C HIS A 184 -0.36 -0.36 2.53
N VAL A 185 -0.65 0.27 3.66
CA VAL A 185 -0.07 -0.10 4.95
C VAL A 185 -1.17 -0.54 5.90
N TRP A 186 -1.04 -1.77 6.38
CA TRP A 186 -1.88 -2.36 7.41
C TRP A 186 -1.37 -1.90 8.78
N LEU A 187 -2.18 -1.09 9.46
CA LEU A 187 -1.94 -0.57 10.80
C LEU A 187 -2.57 -1.50 11.84
N PRO A 188 -1.99 -1.57 13.06
CA PRO A 188 -2.47 -2.46 14.11
C PRO A 188 -3.87 -2.04 14.61
N PRO A 189 -4.55 -2.87 15.43
CA PRO A 189 -5.85 -2.52 15.99
C PRO A 189 -5.77 -1.19 16.77
N PRO A 190 -6.55 -0.15 16.39
CA PRO A 190 -6.31 1.20 16.88
C PRO A 190 -7.01 1.50 18.22
N SER A 191 -7.84 0.58 18.71
CA SER A 191 -8.75 0.83 19.84
C SER A 191 -8.10 0.52 21.20
N HIS A 192 -8.74 0.96 22.28
CA HIS A 192 -8.53 0.40 23.61
C HIS A 192 -8.63 -1.12 23.60
N ALA A 193 -7.66 -1.80 24.21
CA ALA A 193 -7.64 -3.24 24.37
C ALA A 193 -7.11 -3.68 25.74
N ASN A 194 -7.50 -4.88 26.16
CA ASN A 194 -6.90 -5.57 27.29
C ASN A 194 -5.60 -6.25 26.85
N GLY A 195 -4.47 -5.55 26.95
CA GLY A 195 -3.21 -5.97 26.36
C GLY A 195 -2.71 -4.93 25.38
N THR A 196 -1.40 -4.93 25.13
CA THR A 196 -0.77 -3.82 24.42
C THR A 196 -0.89 -3.93 22.91
N GLU A 197 -1.04 -5.15 22.40
CA GLU A 197 -1.02 -5.51 20.99
C GLU A 197 -2.36 -5.25 20.28
N GLY A 198 -3.44 -4.94 21.02
CA GLY A 198 -4.71 -4.49 20.44
C GLY A 198 -5.75 -5.58 20.16
N TYR A 199 -5.36 -6.86 20.19
CA TYR A 199 -6.22 -8.01 19.81
C TYR A 199 -7.22 -8.47 20.89
N TYR A 200 -7.38 -7.73 21.98
CA TYR A 200 -8.44 -7.98 22.97
C TYR A 200 -9.25 -6.69 23.17
N PRO A 201 -9.93 -6.19 22.12
CA PRO A 201 -10.47 -4.83 22.11
C PRO A 201 -11.63 -4.69 23.08
N GLY A 202 -11.74 -3.52 23.72
CA GLY A 202 -12.86 -3.16 24.62
C GLY A 202 -13.66 -1.98 24.07
N ARG A 203 -13.28 -0.76 24.47
CA ARG A 203 -13.89 0.50 24.01
C ARG A 203 -13.43 0.84 22.58
N LEU A 204 -14.20 0.42 21.57
CA LEU A 204 -13.81 0.55 20.16
C LEU A 204 -13.64 2.00 19.68
N TYR A 205 -14.36 2.97 20.26
CA TYR A 205 -14.19 4.39 19.91
C TYR A 205 -13.08 5.10 20.70
N ASP A 206 -12.52 4.46 21.74
CA ASP A 206 -11.46 5.01 22.58
C ASP A 206 -10.09 4.70 21.98
N LEU A 207 -9.69 5.50 20.99
CA LEU A 207 -8.38 5.36 20.33
C LEU A 207 -7.24 6.00 21.13
N ASP A 208 -7.56 6.88 22.09
CA ASP A 208 -6.57 7.56 22.93
C ASP A 208 -5.93 6.60 23.95
N ALA A 209 -6.59 5.49 24.25
CA ALA A 209 -6.09 4.43 25.12
C ALA A 209 -5.25 3.36 24.39
N SER A 210 -5.00 3.49 23.08
CA SER A 210 -4.16 2.55 22.35
C SER A 210 -2.69 2.64 22.76
N SER A 211 -2.01 1.50 22.88
CA SER A 211 -0.58 1.46 23.21
C SER A 211 0.32 1.91 22.05
N TYR A 212 -0.22 2.00 20.83
CA TYR A 212 0.51 2.46 19.65
C TYR A 212 0.61 3.98 19.53
N GLY A 213 -0.28 4.72 20.21
CA GLY A 213 -0.38 6.18 20.16
C GLY A 213 -1.84 6.62 20.24
N ASN A 214 -2.08 7.91 20.35
CA ASN A 214 -3.43 8.46 20.50
C ASN A 214 -4.13 8.72 19.16
N LYS A 215 -5.39 9.18 19.22
CA LYS A 215 -6.21 9.46 18.03
C LYS A 215 -5.58 10.49 17.09
N ASP A 216 -4.99 11.56 17.63
CA ASP A 216 -4.40 12.63 16.82
C ASP A 216 -3.12 12.18 16.13
N GLU A 217 -2.29 11.38 16.82
CA GLU A 217 -1.09 10.76 16.24
C GLU A 217 -1.44 9.81 15.11
N LEU A 218 -2.48 8.98 15.28
CA LEU A 218 -2.99 8.10 14.23
C LEU A 218 -3.47 8.89 13.01
N LYS A 219 -4.28 9.93 13.21
CA LYS A 219 -4.74 10.81 12.12
C LYS A 219 -3.55 11.49 11.42
N SER A 220 -2.54 11.89 12.18
CA SER A 220 -1.33 12.51 11.64
C SER A 220 -0.49 11.55 10.79
N LEU A 221 -0.40 10.28 11.20
CA LEU A 221 0.21 9.20 10.44
C LEU A 221 -0.55 8.95 9.12
N ILE A 222 -1.87 8.76 9.21
CA ILE A 222 -2.73 8.49 8.04
C ILE A 222 -2.66 9.65 7.04
N THR A 223 -2.68 10.91 7.53
CA THR A 223 -2.50 12.08 6.67
C THR A 223 -1.17 12.04 5.92
N ALA A 224 -0.06 11.68 6.60
CA ALA A 224 1.24 11.55 5.94
C ALA A 224 1.28 10.41 4.90
N MET A 225 0.56 9.31 5.16
CA MET A 225 0.40 8.22 4.20
C MET A 225 -0.33 8.70 2.95
N HIS A 226 -1.48 9.38 3.12
CA HIS A 226 -2.27 9.92 2.00
C HIS A 226 -1.50 10.97 1.19
N GLU A 227 -0.70 11.83 1.82
CA GLU A 227 0.19 12.78 1.13
C GLU A 227 1.22 12.10 0.21
N LYS A 228 1.52 10.81 0.45
CA LYS A 228 2.37 9.97 -0.38
C LYS A 228 1.61 8.98 -1.26
N GLY A 229 0.28 9.03 -1.28
CA GLY A 229 -0.57 8.13 -2.05
C GLY A 229 -0.66 6.70 -1.46
N ILE A 230 -0.27 6.53 -0.19
CA ILE A 230 -0.40 5.25 0.53
C ILE A 230 -1.76 5.20 1.21
N LYS A 231 -2.45 4.07 1.06
CA LYS A 231 -3.72 3.75 1.69
C LYS A 231 -3.54 3.14 3.08
N ALA A 232 -4.36 3.54 4.04
CA ALA A 232 -4.35 3.06 5.42
C ALA A 232 -5.38 1.94 5.61
N ILE A 233 -4.91 0.76 6.02
CA ILE A 233 -5.75 -0.40 6.28
C ILE A 233 -5.82 -0.63 7.79
N ALA A 234 -7.01 -0.59 8.38
CA ALA A 234 -7.19 -0.87 9.80
C ALA A 234 -7.30 -2.36 10.07
N ASP A 235 -6.64 -2.85 11.12
CA ASP A 235 -6.94 -4.16 11.67
C ASP A 235 -8.28 -4.13 12.45
N ILE A 236 -9.23 -4.94 11.99
CA ILE A 236 -10.60 -4.99 12.48
C ILE A 236 -10.79 -6.28 13.26
N VAL A 237 -10.69 -6.16 14.59
CA VAL A 237 -10.90 -7.23 15.56
C VAL A 237 -12.33 -7.15 16.07
N ILE A 238 -13.20 -8.01 15.53
CA ILE A 238 -14.64 -7.99 15.82
C ILE A 238 -15.22 -9.36 16.17
N ASN A 239 -14.45 -10.44 16.13
CA ASN A 239 -14.90 -11.77 16.56
C ASN A 239 -15.24 -11.81 18.05
N HIS A 240 -14.33 -11.25 18.83
CA HIS A 240 -14.37 -11.27 20.28
C HIS A 240 -14.15 -9.86 20.82
N ARG A 241 -14.61 -9.62 22.05
CA ARG A 241 -14.49 -8.32 22.69
C ARG A 241 -14.35 -8.45 24.20
N ALA A 242 -13.50 -7.62 24.79
CA ALA A 242 -13.30 -7.58 26.23
C ALA A 242 -14.38 -6.71 26.89
N ALA A 243 -15.08 -7.29 27.86
CA ALA A 243 -15.91 -6.51 28.79
C ALA A 243 -15.01 -5.59 29.64
N VAL A 244 -15.51 -4.41 29.96
CA VAL A 244 -14.75 -3.37 30.68
C VAL A 244 -15.16 -3.27 32.14
N LYS A 245 -16.28 -3.87 32.52
CA LYS A 245 -16.81 -3.89 33.89
C LYS A 245 -17.45 -5.24 34.21
N GLN A 246 -17.46 -5.56 35.49
CA GLN A 246 -18.25 -6.64 36.04
C GLN A 246 -19.71 -6.21 36.22
N ASP A 247 -20.65 -7.15 36.05
CA ASP A 247 -22.03 -6.98 36.48
C ASP A 247 -22.20 -7.18 38.00
N GLU A 248 -23.44 -7.13 38.47
CA GLU A 248 -23.78 -7.31 39.90
C GLU A 248 -23.40 -8.68 40.48
N ASN A 249 -23.18 -9.69 39.63
CA ASN A 249 -22.76 -11.03 40.02
C ASN A 249 -21.24 -11.23 39.93
N GLY A 250 -20.48 -10.18 39.61
CA GLY A 250 -19.02 -10.23 39.47
C GLY A 250 -18.55 -10.80 38.13
N ILE A 251 -19.45 -10.91 37.14
CA ILE A 251 -19.12 -11.47 35.82
C ILE A 251 -18.68 -10.33 34.89
N TRP A 252 -17.56 -10.50 34.19
CA TRP A 252 -17.08 -9.57 33.17
C TRP A 252 -17.95 -9.62 31.91
N SER A 253 -19.11 -8.98 31.97
CA SER A 253 -20.14 -9.04 30.93
C SER A 253 -20.62 -7.66 30.47
N ILE A 254 -20.11 -6.56 31.06
CA ILE A 254 -20.53 -5.19 30.70
C ILE A 254 -19.51 -4.57 29.74
N PHE A 255 -19.96 -4.27 28.53
CA PHE A 255 -19.18 -3.70 27.44
C PHE A 255 -19.50 -2.23 27.29
N GLU A 256 -18.49 -1.43 26.94
CA GLU A 256 -18.66 -0.01 26.62
C GLU A 256 -18.02 0.30 25.27
N GLY A 257 -18.67 1.15 24.48
CA GLY A 257 -18.11 1.67 23.23
C GLY A 257 -17.01 2.71 23.42
N GLY A 258 -16.98 3.38 24.58
CA GLY A 258 -16.07 4.50 24.84
C GLY A 258 -16.62 5.87 24.45
N THR A 259 -17.94 6.03 24.41
CA THR A 259 -18.58 7.32 24.15
C THR A 259 -19.73 7.56 25.13
N ALA A 260 -20.17 8.81 25.26
CA ALA A 260 -21.21 9.19 26.21
C ALA A 260 -22.63 8.78 25.81
N ASP A 261 -22.86 8.39 24.55
CA ASP A 261 -24.21 8.11 24.01
C ASP A 261 -24.60 6.62 24.06
N GLY A 262 -23.73 5.76 24.58
CA GLY A 262 -24.01 4.35 24.78
C GLY A 262 -23.95 3.48 23.52
N ARG A 263 -23.45 4.01 22.39
CA ARG A 263 -23.15 3.16 21.23
C ARG A 263 -22.14 2.10 21.62
N LEU A 264 -22.33 0.87 21.14
CA LEU A 264 -21.52 -0.29 21.48
C LEU A 264 -21.48 -0.65 22.97
N ASP A 265 -22.41 -0.11 23.77
CA ASP A 265 -22.64 -0.54 25.14
C ASP A 265 -23.61 -1.74 25.15
N PHE A 266 -23.13 -2.84 25.72
CA PHE A 266 -23.84 -4.11 25.81
C PHE A 266 -23.63 -4.76 27.17
N ASN A 267 -24.41 -5.80 27.44
CA ASN A 267 -24.22 -6.71 28.56
C ASN A 267 -23.96 -8.14 28.03
N ALA A 268 -24.19 -9.16 28.85
CA ALA A 268 -24.10 -10.58 28.47
C ALA A 268 -24.91 -10.98 27.22
N SER A 269 -25.86 -10.17 26.74
CA SER A 269 -26.57 -10.41 25.47
C SER A 269 -25.71 -10.23 24.23
N LEU A 270 -24.53 -9.62 24.35
CA LEU A 270 -23.55 -9.56 23.27
C LEU A 270 -22.82 -10.89 23.08
N ILE A 271 -22.70 -11.71 24.13
CA ILE A 271 -21.85 -12.88 24.13
C ILE A 271 -22.61 -14.09 23.60
N CYS A 272 -21.97 -14.87 22.73
CA CYS A 272 -22.50 -16.14 22.24
C CYS A 272 -22.84 -17.07 23.41
N ARG A 273 -24.03 -17.68 23.42
CA ARG A 273 -24.48 -18.50 24.56
C ARG A 273 -23.73 -19.83 24.71
N ASP A 274 -23.02 -20.24 23.68
CA ASP A 274 -22.20 -21.45 23.58
C ASP A 274 -20.71 -21.15 23.52
N ASP A 275 -20.31 -19.92 23.86
CA ASP A 275 -18.92 -19.59 24.22
C ASP A 275 -18.53 -20.41 25.45
N ASN A 276 -17.64 -21.38 25.24
CA ASN A 276 -17.29 -22.36 26.27
C ASN A 276 -16.38 -21.76 27.35
N ASP A 277 -15.65 -20.70 27.02
CA ASP A 277 -14.73 -20.01 27.90
C ASP A 277 -15.44 -18.89 28.69
N HIS A 278 -16.59 -18.42 28.19
CA HIS A 278 -17.45 -17.41 28.80
C HIS A 278 -18.92 -17.89 28.91
N PRO A 279 -19.21 -18.90 29.75
CA PRO A 279 -20.50 -19.61 29.79
C PRO A 279 -21.64 -18.82 30.46
N PHE A 280 -21.58 -17.50 30.39
CA PHE A 280 -22.58 -16.55 30.88
C PHE A 280 -23.22 -15.73 29.75
N GLY A 281 -22.85 -16.00 28.50
CA GLY A 281 -23.48 -15.39 27.33
C GLY A 281 -24.97 -15.74 27.21
N THR A 282 -25.74 -14.78 26.69
CA THR A 282 -27.19 -14.92 26.49
C THR A 282 -27.63 -14.61 25.06
N GLY A 283 -26.68 -14.35 24.17
CA GLY A 283 -26.91 -14.14 22.74
C GLY A 283 -27.27 -15.44 22.00
N ASN A 284 -27.27 -15.38 20.68
CA ASN A 284 -27.43 -16.57 19.84
C ASN A 284 -26.17 -17.45 19.87
N PRO A 285 -26.27 -18.70 19.35
CA PRO A 285 -25.10 -19.52 19.13
C PRO A 285 -24.06 -18.83 18.25
N ASP A 286 -22.80 -19.13 18.50
CA ASP A 286 -21.72 -18.72 17.65
C ASP A 286 -21.90 -19.23 16.20
N THR A 287 -21.42 -18.44 15.26
CA THR A 287 -21.49 -18.74 13.83
C THR A 287 -20.15 -19.17 13.24
N GLY A 288 -19.07 -19.15 14.02
CA GLY A 288 -17.75 -19.66 13.63
C GLY A 288 -17.02 -20.36 14.77
N ASP A 289 -15.69 -20.32 14.72
CA ASP A 289 -14.80 -20.96 15.68
C ASP A 289 -14.65 -20.10 16.96
N ASN A 290 -14.80 -20.72 18.14
CA ASN A 290 -14.65 -20.07 19.45
C ASN A 290 -13.21 -19.59 19.71
N PHE A 291 -13.05 -18.33 20.13
CA PHE A 291 -11.78 -17.79 20.61
C PHE A 291 -11.63 -17.89 22.14
N PRO A 292 -10.61 -18.58 22.67
CA PRO A 292 -10.63 -19.02 24.07
C PRO A 292 -10.29 -17.95 25.11
N TYR A 293 -9.80 -16.78 24.70
CA TYR A 293 -9.21 -15.80 25.64
C TYR A 293 -10.11 -14.61 25.95
N THR A 294 -11.16 -14.38 25.17
CA THR A 294 -12.04 -13.22 25.28
C THR A 294 -13.38 -13.56 24.67
N ALA A 295 -14.46 -12.99 25.22
CA ALA A 295 -15.82 -13.35 24.87
C ALA A 295 -16.13 -13.15 23.38
N ASP A 296 -16.62 -14.22 22.73
CA ASP A 296 -17.06 -14.19 21.34
C ASP A 296 -18.42 -13.50 21.23
N VAL A 297 -18.58 -12.67 20.20
CA VAL A 297 -19.75 -11.79 20.05
C VAL A 297 -20.78 -12.33 19.07
N ASP A 298 -22.05 -12.19 19.43
CA ASP A 298 -23.19 -12.61 18.62
C ASP A 298 -23.38 -11.69 17.41
N HIS A 299 -22.73 -12.03 16.30
CA HIS A 299 -22.89 -11.33 15.02
C HIS A 299 -24.28 -11.44 14.41
N THR A 300 -25.16 -12.33 14.89
CA THR A 300 -26.57 -12.38 14.44
C THR A 300 -27.39 -11.22 15.00
N ASN A 301 -26.91 -10.55 16.05
CA ASN A 301 -27.57 -9.42 16.68
C ASN A 301 -27.63 -8.19 15.74
N PRO A 302 -28.84 -7.74 15.32
CA PRO A 302 -28.95 -6.62 14.36
C PRO A 302 -28.41 -5.29 14.89
N ARG A 303 -28.48 -5.07 16.21
CA ARG A 303 -27.93 -3.87 16.84
C ARG A 303 -26.41 -3.87 16.71
N LEU A 304 -25.75 -5.00 17.02
CA LEU A 304 -24.30 -5.14 16.87
C LEU A 304 -23.86 -4.92 15.41
N GLN A 305 -24.56 -5.55 14.46
CA GLN A 305 -24.26 -5.36 13.04
C GLN A 305 -24.33 -3.89 12.62
N SER A 306 -25.33 -3.14 13.08
CA SER A 306 -25.46 -1.70 12.80
C SER A 306 -24.34 -0.91 13.45
N GLU A 307 -24.15 -1.06 14.75
CA GLU A 307 -23.22 -0.23 15.51
C GLU A 307 -21.74 -0.52 15.16
N LEU A 308 -21.38 -1.77 14.80
CA LEU A 308 -20.05 -2.07 14.25
C LEU A 308 -19.86 -1.43 12.87
N SER A 309 -20.88 -1.45 12.01
CA SER A 309 -20.80 -0.78 10.70
C SER A 309 -20.63 0.73 10.86
N ASP A 310 -21.33 1.33 11.83
CA ASP A 310 -21.21 2.75 12.16
C ASP A 310 -19.82 3.09 12.72
N TRP A 311 -19.24 2.22 13.54
CA TRP A 311 -17.86 2.36 14.03
C TRP A 311 -16.84 2.25 12.91
N MET A 312 -16.97 1.25 12.03
CA MET A 312 -16.09 1.10 10.86
C MET A 312 -16.22 2.30 9.91
N ASN A 313 -17.43 2.80 9.66
CA ASN A 313 -17.63 4.01 8.86
C ASN A 313 -17.02 5.24 9.54
N TRP A 314 -17.11 5.36 10.86
CA TRP A 314 -16.42 6.40 11.63
C TRP A 314 -14.89 6.31 11.51
N LEU A 315 -14.30 5.10 11.52
CA LEU A 315 -12.88 4.91 11.23
C LEU A 315 -12.50 5.43 9.82
N LYS A 316 -13.37 5.24 8.82
CA LYS A 316 -13.13 5.82 7.49
C LYS A 316 -13.25 7.34 7.48
N THR A 317 -14.36 7.87 7.97
CA THR A 317 -14.71 9.29 7.77
C THR A 317 -13.98 10.23 8.73
N GLU A 318 -13.83 9.83 9.99
CA GLU A 318 -13.26 10.70 11.04
C GLU A 318 -11.76 10.48 11.26
N ILE A 319 -11.29 9.26 11.03
CA ILE A 319 -9.88 8.88 11.24
C ILE A 319 -9.10 8.85 9.92
N GLY A 320 -9.74 8.43 8.83
CA GLY A 320 -9.16 8.44 7.48
C GLY A 320 -8.71 7.07 6.96
N PHE A 321 -9.15 5.97 7.58
CA PHE A 321 -8.84 4.64 7.04
C PHE A 321 -9.52 4.41 5.67
N ASP A 322 -8.83 3.70 4.77
CA ASP A 322 -9.31 3.40 3.42
C ASP A 322 -9.88 1.99 3.31
N GLY A 323 -9.47 1.07 4.19
CA GLY A 323 -9.87 -0.33 4.11
C GLY A 323 -9.55 -1.19 5.34
N TRP A 324 -9.83 -2.49 5.23
CA TRP A 324 -9.91 -3.41 6.37
C TRP A 324 -8.98 -4.61 6.26
N ARG A 325 -8.32 -4.98 7.36
CA ARG A 325 -7.83 -6.33 7.59
C ARG A 325 -8.76 -6.96 8.62
N PHE A 326 -9.53 -7.98 8.24
CA PHE A 326 -10.40 -8.70 9.18
C PHE A 326 -9.59 -9.74 9.94
N ASP A 327 -9.48 -9.53 11.24
CA ASP A 327 -8.87 -10.46 12.18
C ASP A 327 -9.73 -11.70 12.38
N TYR A 328 -9.08 -12.85 12.59
CA TYR A 328 -9.70 -14.11 13.00
C TYR A 328 -11.01 -14.41 12.26
N ALA A 329 -11.00 -14.29 10.92
CA ALA A 329 -12.20 -14.34 10.08
C ALA A 329 -12.84 -15.74 9.98
N ILE A 330 -12.26 -16.74 10.66
CA ILE A 330 -12.84 -18.06 10.88
C ILE A 330 -13.85 -18.06 12.04
N GLY A 331 -13.80 -17.08 12.93
CA GLY A 331 -14.56 -17.06 14.17
C GLY A 331 -16.01 -16.61 14.01
N TYR A 332 -16.39 -16.08 12.86
CA TYR A 332 -17.79 -15.74 12.55
C TYR A 332 -18.15 -16.08 11.10
N GLY A 333 -19.44 -16.25 10.84
CA GLY A 333 -19.95 -16.60 9.52
C GLY A 333 -19.56 -15.58 8.44
N SER A 334 -19.09 -16.07 7.28
CA SER A 334 -18.67 -15.25 6.13
C SER A 334 -19.74 -14.27 5.62
N SER A 335 -21.02 -14.56 5.84
CA SER A 335 -22.13 -13.64 5.55
C SER A 335 -22.05 -12.33 6.34
N PHE A 336 -21.42 -12.33 7.53
CA PHE A 336 -21.21 -11.10 8.30
C PHE A 336 -20.05 -10.29 7.74
N THR A 337 -18.96 -10.93 7.29
CA THR A 337 -17.93 -10.22 6.50
C THR A 337 -18.56 -9.56 5.27
N LYS A 338 -19.41 -10.28 4.54
CA LYS A 338 -20.16 -9.69 3.42
C LYS A 338 -20.98 -8.47 3.86
N LEU A 339 -21.73 -8.60 4.95
CA LEU A 339 -22.56 -7.53 5.49
C LEU A 339 -21.73 -6.27 5.81
N TYR A 340 -20.58 -6.43 6.48
CA TYR A 340 -19.71 -5.31 6.82
C TYR A 340 -19.06 -4.70 5.58
N MET A 341 -18.65 -5.52 4.60
CA MET A 341 -18.16 -5.05 3.30
C MET A 341 -19.21 -4.22 2.57
N ASP A 342 -20.45 -4.70 2.48
CA ASP A 342 -21.56 -4.01 1.81
C ASP A 342 -21.89 -2.68 2.51
N ARG A 343 -21.90 -2.65 3.86
CA ARG A 343 -22.26 -1.47 4.65
C ARG A 343 -21.15 -0.41 4.77
N THR A 344 -19.89 -0.78 4.53
CA THR A 344 -18.75 0.12 4.72
C THR A 344 -17.99 0.44 3.44
N SER A 345 -18.11 -0.39 2.40
CA SER A 345 -17.51 -0.19 1.07
C SER A 345 -16.04 0.27 1.13
N PRO A 346 -15.13 -0.50 1.75
CA PRO A 346 -13.70 -0.16 1.79
C PRO A 346 -13.08 -0.20 0.38
N GLU A 347 -11.99 0.55 0.17
CA GLU A 347 -11.22 0.49 -1.08
C GLU A 347 -10.47 -0.84 -1.24
N PHE A 348 -10.06 -1.42 -0.11
CA PHE A 348 -9.39 -2.71 -0.05
C PHE A 348 -9.79 -3.45 1.22
N ALA A 349 -9.95 -4.77 1.13
CA ALA A 349 -10.10 -5.60 2.31
C ALA A 349 -9.41 -6.95 2.16
N VAL A 350 -8.77 -7.39 3.23
CA VAL A 350 -8.15 -8.71 3.35
C VAL A 350 -8.63 -9.39 4.63
N ALA A 351 -8.92 -10.67 4.57
CA ALA A 351 -9.30 -11.45 5.74
C ALA A 351 -8.23 -12.47 6.10
N GLU A 352 -7.99 -12.60 7.40
CA GLU A 352 -7.27 -13.74 7.95
C GLU A 352 -8.22 -14.92 8.12
N TYR A 353 -8.40 -15.68 7.04
CA TYR A 353 -9.02 -16.99 7.09
C TYR A 353 -7.93 -18.05 7.24
N TRP A 354 -7.53 -18.32 8.49
CA TRP A 354 -6.43 -19.24 8.79
C TRP A 354 -6.91 -20.49 9.52
N ARG A 355 -7.02 -21.61 8.80
CA ARG A 355 -7.26 -22.93 9.38
C ARG A 355 -6.00 -23.79 9.34
N TRP A 356 -5.81 -24.61 10.36
CA TRP A 356 -4.64 -25.48 10.52
C TRP A 356 -4.84 -26.88 9.89
N ASN A 357 -5.71 -26.97 8.89
CA ASN A 357 -6.14 -28.22 8.25
C ASN A 357 -5.38 -28.51 6.94
N ILE A 358 -4.15 -28.01 6.82
CA ILE A 358 -3.27 -28.30 5.68
C ILE A 358 -3.00 -29.81 5.58
N ALA A 359 -3.07 -30.38 4.37
CA ALA A 359 -2.98 -31.82 4.17
C ALA A 359 -1.55 -32.31 4.45
N LYS A 360 -1.44 -33.36 5.28
CA LYS A 360 -0.16 -33.99 5.65
C LYS A 360 -0.22 -35.50 5.44
N GLY A 361 0.90 -36.06 5.03
CA GLY A 361 1.06 -37.50 4.85
C GLY A 361 1.25 -38.23 6.17
N GLN A 362 1.37 -39.55 6.10
CA GLN A 362 1.62 -40.39 7.29
C GLN A 362 2.95 -40.05 7.99
N ASP A 363 3.91 -39.49 7.26
CA ASP A 363 5.19 -39.02 7.78
C ASP A 363 5.13 -37.62 8.41
N GLY A 364 3.93 -37.01 8.44
CA GLY A 364 3.70 -35.66 8.96
C GLY A 364 4.17 -34.54 8.04
N LYS A 365 4.73 -34.86 6.86
CA LYS A 365 5.13 -33.86 5.87
C LYS A 365 3.95 -33.36 5.07
N LEU A 366 4.12 -32.17 4.51
CA LEU A 366 3.13 -31.56 3.63
C LEU A 366 2.88 -32.46 2.40
N GLU A 367 1.63 -32.80 2.15
CA GLU A 367 1.23 -33.45 0.91
C GLU A 367 1.43 -32.53 -0.29
N GLN A 368 1.66 -33.09 -1.47
CA GLN A 368 1.82 -32.27 -2.68
C GLN A 368 0.50 -31.57 -3.05
N ASN A 369 -0.63 -32.23 -2.88
CA ASN A 369 -1.94 -31.66 -3.19
C ASN A 369 -2.52 -30.92 -1.97
N GLN A 370 -2.73 -29.61 -2.11
CA GLN A 370 -3.37 -28.74 -1.12
C GLN A 370 -4.69 -28.12 -1.62
N ASP A 371 -5.33 -28.75 -2.60
CA ASP A 371 -6.58 -28.29 -3.22
C ASP A 371 -7.68 -28.04 -2.20
N ALA A 372 -7.85 -28.96 -1.24
CA ALA A 372 -8.87 -28.82 -0.19
C ALA A 372 -8.71 -27.49 0.58
N HIS A 373 -7.47 -27.17 0.98
CA HIS A 373 -7.16 -25.96 1.74
C HIS A 373 -7.40 -24.68 0.92
N ARG A 374 -6.88 -24.58 -0.32
CA ARG A 374 -7.13 -23.40 -1.16
C ARG A 374 -8.59 -23.25 -1.60
N ASN A 375 -9.29 -24.36 -1.85
CA ASN A 375 -10.71 -24.34 -2.24
C ASN A 375 -11.61 -23.94 -1.07
N GLU A 376 -11.25 -24.28 0.17
CA GLU A 376 -11.95 -23.80 1.35
C GLU A 376 -11.85 -22.27 1.48
N ILE A 377 -10.65 -21.71 1.35
CA ILE A 377 -10.45 -20.24 1.35
C ILE A 377 -11.24 -19.59 0.20
N ALA A 378 -11.17 -20.15 -1.02
CA ALA A 378 -11.91 -19.64 -2.16
C ALA A 378 -13.44 -19.69 -1.96
N SER A 379 -13.94 -20.76 -1.34
CA SER A 379 -15.35 -20.93 -1.01
C SER A 379 -15.80 -19.93 0.07
N TRP A 380 -14.96 -19.71 1.08
CA TRP A 380 -15.21 -18.69 2.09
C TRP A 380 -15.29 -17.28 1.48
N ILE A 381 -14.34 -16.93 0.59
CA ILE A 381 -14.37 -15.65 -0.14
C ILE A 381 -15.67 -15.51 -0.93
N GLN A 382 -16.09 -16.56 -1.64
CA GLN A 382 -17.33 -16.54 -2.43
C GLN A 382 -18.56 -16.33 -1.53
N ALA A 383 -18.62 -17.02 -0.38
CA ALA A 383 -19.69 -16.86 0.59
C ALA A 383 -19.68 -15.47 1.25
N ALA A 384 -18.50 -14.84 1.40
CA ALA A 384 -18.33 -13.45 1.83
C ALA A 384 -18.64 -12.42 0.71
N GLY A 385 -19.24 -12.83 -0.40
CA GLY A 385 -19.67 -11.94 -1.49
C GLY A 385 -18.63 -11.74 -2.60
N GLY A 386 -17.50 -12.43 -2.55
CA GLY A 386 -16.51 -12.50 -3.64
C GLY A 386 -15.57 -11.28 -3.76
N VAL A 387 -15.85 -10.19 -3.05
CA VAL A 387 -15.12 -8.91 -3.16
C VAL A 387 -13.98 -8.76 -2.15
N VAL A 388 -14.03 -9.49 -1.03
CA VAL A 388 -12.96 -9.51 -0.02
C VAL A 388 -11.80 -10.38 -0.51
N THR A 389 -10.57 -9.97 -0.23
CA THR A 389 -9.38 -10.81 -0.44
C THR A 389 -9.09 -11.64 0.81
N ALA A 390 -8.27 -12.68 0.70
CA ALA A 390 -7.80 -13.45 1.86
C ALA A 390 -6.29 -13.61 1.80
N PHE A 391 -5.66 -13.70 2.98
CA PHE A 391 -4.26 -14.11 3.04
C PHE A 391 -4.10 -15.50 2.43
N ASP A 392 -3.14 -15.66 1.53
CA ASP A 392 -2.87 -16.93 0.86
C ASP A 392 -2.06 -17.86 1.77
N MET A 393 -2.74 -18.37 2.81
CA MET A 393 -2.19 -19.32 3.76
C MET A 393 -1.69 -20.60 3.07
N THR A 394 -2.31 -20.99 1.96
CA THR A 394 -1.88 -22.17 1.18
C THR A 394 -0.49 -21.95 0.59
N THR A 395 -0.25 -20.81 -0.06
CA THR A 395 1.07 -20.45 -0.57
C THR A 395 2.10 -20.35 0.55
N LYS A 396 1.74 -19.75 1.71
CA LYS A 396 2.63 -19.68 2.88
C LYS A 396 3.10 -21.07 3.33
N TYR A 397 2.18 -22.00 3.61
CA TYR A 397 2.54 -23.37 4.03
C TYR A 397 3.42 -24.10 3.01
N ILE A 398 3.12 -23.96 1.71
CA ILE A 398 3.88 -24.62 0.66
C ILE A 398 5.28 -24.00 0.53
N MET A 399 5.36 -22.67 0.54
CA MET A 399 6.62 -21.96 0.33
C MET A 399 7.62 -22.23 1.46
N ASP A 400 7.15 -22.30 2.71
CA ASP A 400 7.99 -22.61 3.89
C ASP A 400 8.81 -23.89 3.72
N VAL A 401 8.24 -24.92 3.08
CA VAL A 401 8.93 -26.18 2.82
C VAL A 401 9.62 -26.20 1.45
N ALA A 402 9.04 -25.54 0.44
CA ALA A 402 9.53 -25.59 -0.93
C ALA A 402 10.93 -24.97 -1.06
N VAL A 403 11.19 -23.85 -0.38
CA VAL A 403 12.50 -23.18 -0.44
C VAL A 403 13.64 -24.01 0.17
N VAL A 404 13.32 -25.06 0.94
CA VAL A 404 14.29 -25.97 1.56
C VAL A 404 14.49 -27.22 0.69
N GLY A 405 14.84 -27.00 -0.59
CA GLY A 405 15.19 -28.07 -1.53
C GLY A 405 14.01 -28.85 -2.11
N GLU A 406 12.79 -28.33 -2.00
CA GLU A 406 11.57 -28.97 -2.52
C GLU A 406 10.80 -28.02 -3.47
N LEU A 407 11.50 -27.23 -4.28
CA LEU A 407 10.92 -26.22 -5.18
C LEU A 407 9.96 -26.81 -6.23
N TRP A 408 10.02 -28.12 -6.48
CA TRP A 408 9.05 -28.87 -7.30
C TRP A 408 7.62 -28.74 -6.78
N ARG A 409 7.43 -28.43 -5.47
CA ARG A 409 6.11 -28.18 -4.87
C ARG A 409 5.42 -26.94 -5.41
N LEU A 410 6.15 -25.98 -5.97
CA LEU A 410 5.61 -24.72 -6.50
C LEU A 410 4.87 -24.88 -7.84
N LYS A 411 4.55 -26.11 -8.24
CA LYS A 411 3.74 -26.44 -9.41
C LYS A 411 2.75 -27.55 -9.06
N ASP A 412 1.46 -27.26 -9.22
CA ASP A 412 0.41 -28.27 -9.06
C ASP A 412 0.31 -29.22 -10.25
N SER A 413 -0.60 -30.20 -10.16
CA SER A 413 -0.84 -31.20 -11.21
C SER A 413 -1.37 -30.60 -12.52
N ASN A 414 -1.93 -29.38 -12.48
CA ASN A 414 -2.42 -28.64 -13.65
C ASN A 414 -1.38 -27.66 -14.21
N GLY A 415 -0.15 -27.66 -13.67
CA GLY A 415 0.93 -26.76 -14.10
C GLY A 415 0.76 -25.32 -13.61
N LYS A 416 -0.04 -25.08 -12.58
CA LYS A 416 -0.30 -23.76 -11.99
C LYS A 416 0.39 -23.61 -10.63
N PRO A 417 0.52 -22.38 -10.11
CA PRO A 417 0.88 -22.16 -8.71
C PRO A 417 -0.04 -22.96 -7.77
N PRO A 418 0.48 -23.57 -6.70
CA PRO A 418 -0.28 -24.54 -5.92
C PRO A 418 -1.14 -23.91 -4.80
N GLY A 419 -0.96 -22.63 -4.50
CA GLY A 419 -1.76 -21.92 -3.49
C GLY A 419 -3.04 -21.27 -4.03
N LEU A 420 -3.62 -20.34 -3.27
CA LEU A 420 -4.82 -19.59 -3.69
C LEU A 420 -4.54 -18.76 -4.95
N ILE A 421 -3.32 -18.22 -5.09
CA ILE A 421 -2.86 -17.56 -6.32
C ILE A 421 -2.98 -18.41 -7.59
N GLY A 422 -3.07 -19.74 -7.47
CA GLY A 422 -3.25 -20.62 -8.62
C GLY A 422 -4.66 -20.64 -9.19
N ILE A 423 -5.66 -20.29 -8.36
CA ILE A 423 -7.09 -20.48 -8.67
C ILE A 423 -7.92 -19.21 -8.55
N LYS A 424 -7.51 -18.25 -7.72
CA LYS A 424 -8.23 -16.99 -7.47
C LYS A 424 -7.26 -15.84 -7.16
N PRO A 425 -6.30 -15.56 -8.07
CA PRO A 425 -5.19 -14.66 -7.78
C PRO A 425 -5.62 -13.22 -7.46
N GLU A 426 -6.72 -12.73 -8.04
CA GLU A 426 -7.26 -11.42 -7.74
C GLU A 426 -7.77 -11.25 -6.29
N ASN A 427 -7.98 -12.35 -5.56
CA ASN A 427 -8.38 -12.36 -4.16
C ASN A 427 -7.28 -12.88 -3.22
N ALA A 428 -6.08 -13.16 -3.73
CA ALA A 428 -4.99 -13.73 -2.95
C ALA A 428 -4.01 -12.65 -2.48
N VAL A 429 -3.89 -12.47 -1.17
CA VAL A 429 -2.85 -11.64 -0.55
C VAL A 429 -1.71 -12.56 -0.11
N THR A 430 -0.67 -12.64 -0.93
CA THR A 430 0.52 -13.47 -0.63
C THR A 430 1.45 -12.77 0.33
N PHE A 431 2.08 -13.49 1.24
CA PHE A 431 3.00 -12.94 2.24
C PHE A 431 4.05 -13.97 2.62
N ILE A 432 5.15 -13.52 3.23
CA ILE A 432 6.23 -14.39 3.73
C ILE A 432 6.07 -14.65 5.23
N ASP A 433 5.88 -13.59 5.99
CA ASP A 433 5.54 -13.65 7.41
C ASP A 433 4.65 -12.46 7.81
N ASN A 434 4.04 -12.58 8.98
CA ASN A 434 3.33 -11.51 9.67
C ASN A 434 3.72 -11.50 11.16
N HIS A 435 2.97 -10.75 11.97
CA HIS A 435 3.23 -10.64 13.40
C HIS A 435 3.00 -11.97 14.16
N ASP A 436 2.17 -12.88 13.66
CA ASP A 436 1.92 -14.20 14.28
C ASP A 436 2.94 -15.25 13.83
N THR A 437 3.11 -15.39 12.51
CA THR A 437 3.97 -16.44 11.95
C THR A 437 5.42 -16.22 12.35
N TRP A 438 5.91 -14.97 12.32
CA TRP A 438 7.26 -14.62 12.71
C TRP A 438 7.37 -14.17 14.17
N SER A 439 6.76 -13.04 14.55
CA SER A 439 7.04 -12.45 15.86
C SER A 439 6.55 -13.33 17.02
N GLN A 440 5.38 -13.97 16.88
CA GLN A 440 4.88 -14.99 17.81
C GLN A 440 5.39 -16.41 17.52
N LYS A 441 6.17 -16.59 16.44
CA LYS A 441 6.84 -17.85 16.07
C LYS A 441 5.89 -19.02 15.80
N LEU A 442 4.67 -18.75 15.34
CA LEU A 442 3.69 -19.81 15.06
C LEU A 442 4.03 -20.61 13.79
N LEU A 443 4.60 -19.96 12.78
CA LEU A 443 4.94 -20.56 11.48
C LEU A 443 6.04 -19.76 10.76
N PRO A 444 7.24 -19.60 11.37
CA PRO A 444 8.26 -18.70 10.84
C PRO A 444 8.83 -19.23 9.52
N PHE A 445 8.97 -18.35 8.52
CA PHE A 445 9.64 -18.69 7.27
C PHE A 445 11.13 -19.04 7.52
N PRO A 446 11.75 -19.96 6.77
CA PRO A 446 13.19 -20.22 6.88
C PRO A 446 14.01 -18.93 6.68
N SER A 447 14.66 -18.45 7.75
CA SER A 447 15.20 -17.10 7.81
C SER A 447 16.27 -16.80 6.77
N ASP A 448 17.03 -17.80 6.33
CA ASP A 448 18.06 -17.69 5.29
C ASP A 448 17.48 -17.71 3.86
N GLN A 449 16.19 -18.01 3.71
CA GLN A 449 15.51 -18.16 2.43
C GLN A 449 14.48 -17.06 2.13
N VAL A 450 14.29 -16.07 3.02
CA VAL A 450 13.25 -15.03 2.91
C VAL A 450 13.31 -14.26 1.57
N LEU A 451 14.50 -14.01 1.03
CA LEU A 451 14.63 -13.34 -0.28
C LEU A 451 14.09 -14.19 -1.44
N LEU A 452 14.14 -15.52 -1.37
CA LEU A 452 13.52 -16.39 -2.37
C LEU A 452 12.00 -16.27 -2.33
N GLY A 453 11.44 -16.20 -1.12
CA GLY A 453 10.03 -15.91 -0.92
C GLY A 453 9.63 -14.56 -1.54
N TYR A 454 10.38 -13.50 -1.29
CA TYR A 454 10.11 -12.19 -1.88
C TYR A 454 10.25 -12.16 -3.40
N ALA A 455 11.28 -12.82 -3.96
CA ALA A 455 11.41 -12.98 -5.41
C ALA A 455 10.16 -13.65 -6.01
N TYR A 456 9.58 -14.63 -5.32
CA TYR A 456 8.33 -15.25 -5.72
C TYR A 456 7.15 -14.27 -5.64
N ILE A 457 6.78 -13.80 -4.45
CA ILE A 457 5.51 -13.07 -4.26
C ILE A 457 5.50 -11.71 -4.97
N LEU A 458 6.65 -11.04 -5.13
CA LEU A 458 6.72 -9.74 -5.79
C LEU A 458 6.67 -9.84 -7.32
N THR A 459 7.01 -11.00 -7.90
CA THR A 459 6.96 -11.22 -9.35
C THR A 459 5.69 -11.94 -9.80
N HIS A 460 5.00 -12.64 -8.91
CA HIS A 460 3.82 -13.45 -9.21
C HIS A 460 2.50 -12.65 -9.10
N PRO A 461 1.38 -13.21 -9.59
CA PRO A 461 0.04 -12.67 -9.37
C PRO A 461 -0.34 -12.69 -7.88
N GLY A 462 -1.53 -12.18 -7.57
CA GLY A 462 -1.88 -11.81 -6.20
C GLY A 462 -1.39 -10.42 -5.80
N THR A 463 -1.75 -10.04 -4.57
CA THR A 463 -1.37 -8.78 -3.93
C THR A 463 -0.29 -9.11 -2.89
N PRO A 464 1.00 -8.86 -3.18
CA PRO A 464 2.06 -9.19 -2.24
C PRO A 464 2.05 -8.30 -0.99
N SER A 465 2.38 -8.90 0.14
CA SER A 465 2.52 -8.24 1.44
C SER A 465 3.96 -8.36 1.94
N ILE A 466 4.62 -7.23 2.16
CA ILE A 466 6.01 -7.16 2.65
C ILE A 466 5.99 -6.92 4.15
N PHE A 467 6.61 -7.79 4.94
CA PHE A 467 6.59 -7.71 6.41
C PHE A 467 7.56 -6.65 6.96
N TYR A 468 7.15 -5.98 8.05
CA TYR A 468 7.92 -4.89 8.66
C TYR A 468 9.33 -5.30 9.06
N ASP A 469 9.48 -6.41 9.80
CA ASP A 469 10.79 -6.81 10.32
C ASP A 469 11.79 -7.10 9.19
N HIS A 470 11.33 -7.79 8.15
CA HIS A 470 12.17 -8.12 6.99
C HIS A 470 12.68 -6.86 6.26
N PHE A 471 11.89 -5.79 6.29
CA PHE A 471 12.22 -4.55 5.57
C PHE A 471 13.01 -3.55 6.42
N PHE A 472 12.74 -3.41 7.73
CA PHE A 472 13.39 -2.43 8.60
C PHE A 472 14.28 -3.01 9.70
N GLU A 473 13.88 -4.10 10.36
CA GLU A 473 14.55 -4.57 11.60
C GLU A 473 15.69 -5.54 11.34
N TRP A 474 15.62 -6.36 10.28
CA TRP A 474 16.62 -7.39 10.01
C TRP A 474 17.97 -6.85 9.53
N GLY A 475 18.08 -5.54 9.30
CA GLY A 475 19.33 -4.88 8.89
C GLY A 475 19.87 -5.31 7.53
N TRP A 476 19.06 -6.00 6.73
CA TRP A 476 19.43 -6.44 5.39
C TRP A 476 19.46 -5.26 4.40
N PRO A 477 20.23 -5.38 3.30
CA PRO A 477 20.08 -4.46 2.19
C PRO A 477 18.61 -4.45 1.73
N LYS A 478 18.01 -3.27 1.64
CA LYS A 478 16.62 -3.10 1.15
C LYS A 478 16.50 -3.23 -0.37
N GLU A 479 17.62 -3.10 -1.07
CA GLU A 479 17.70 -3.07 -2.54
C GLU A 479 17.09 -4.31 -3.24
N PRO A 480 17.26 -5.56 -2.77
CA PRO A 480 16.59 -6.70 -3.38
C PRO A 480 15.07 -6.54 -3.44
N ILE A 481 14.44 -6.17 -2.33
CA ILE A 481 12.99 -5.96 -2.26
C ILE A 481 12.58 -4.76 -3.14
N ARG A 482 13.31 -3.64 -3.06
CA ARG A 482 13.04 -2.45 -3.88
C ARG A 482 13.16 -2.70 -5.38
N ASN A 483 14.16 -3.47 -5.79
CA ASN A 483 14.34 -3.84 -7.19
C ASN A 483 13.17 -4.69 -7.67
N LEU A 484 12.73 -5.65 -6.86
CA LEU A 484 11.57 -6.49 -7.16
C LEU A 484 10.26 -5.69 -7.24
N THR A 485 10.00 -4.78 -6.30
CA THR A 485 8.81 -3.90 -6.36
C THR A 485 8.85 -2.98 -7.58
N ALA A 486 10.02 -2.42 -7.89
CA ALA A 486 10.20 -1.59 -9.08
C ALA A 486 10.03 -2.39 -10.38
N ILE A 487 10.48 -3.66 -10.44
CA ILE A 487 10.27 -4.56 -11.60
C ILE A 487 8.78 -4.82 -11.77
N ARG A 488 8.10 -5.19 -10.67
CA ARG A 488 6.66 -5.44 -10.66
C ARG A 488 5.90 -4.24 -11.24
N ALA A 489 6.17 -3.05 -10.72
CA ALA A 489 5.49 -1.82 -11.11
C ALA A 489 5.73 -1.46 -12.59
N ARG A 490 6.99 -1.45 -13.05
CA ARG A 490 7.30 -0.99 -14.42
C ARG A 490 6.85 -1.96 -15.52
N ASN A 491 6.67 -3.24 -15.18
CA ASN A 491 6.08 -4.23 -16.10
C ASN A 491 4.55 -4.32 -15.97
N GLY A 492 3.93 -3.57 -15.05
CA GLY A 492 2.49 -3.63 -14.81
C GLY A 492 2.02 -5.01 -14.33
N ILE A 493 2.89 -5.74 -13.60
CA ILE A 493 2.51 -7.02 -13.00
C ILE A 493 1.52 -6.73 -11.86
N ASN A 494 0.39 -7.41 -11.90
CA ASN A 494 -0.74 -7.16 -11.03
C ASN A 494 -1.38 -8.48 -10.58
N SER A 495 -2.44 -8.41 -9.78
CA SER A 495 -3.04 -9.57 -9.15
C SER A 495 -3.73 -10.51 -10.15
N LYS A 496 -3.98 -10.08 -11.38
CA LYS A 496 -4.53 -10.89 -12.48
C LYS A 496 -3.49 -11.31 -13.51
N SER A 497 -2.21 -11.00 -13.30
CA SER A 497 -1.15 -11.44 -14.19
C SER A 497 -1.19 -12.96 -14.38
N SER A 498 -0.75 -13.40 -15.54
CA SER A 498 -0.67 -14.80 -15.93
C SER A 498 0.68 -15.39 -15.55
N VAL A 499 0.70 -16.66 -15.17
CA VAL A 499 1.92 -17.41 -14.87
C VAL A 499 2.01 -18.64 -15.78
N SER A 500 3.17 -18.79 -16.40
CA SER A 500 3.60 -20.01 -17.08
C SER A 500 4.85 -20.56 -16.39
N ILE A 501 4.70 -21.68 -15.68
CA ILE A 501 5.81 -22.32 -14.96
C ILE A 501 6.68 -23.08 -15.98
N LEU A 502 7.94 -22.66 -16.11
CA LEU A 502 8.93 -23.22 -17.04
C LEU A 502 9.66 -24.42 -16.44
N ALA A 503 9.97 -24.39 -15.14
CA ALA A 503 10.63 -25.47 -14.42
C ALA A 503 10.19 -25.51 -12.95
N ALA A 504 10.10 -26.74 -12.41
CA ALA A 504 9.83 -27.00 -11.00
C ALA A 504 10.53 -28.31 -10.61
N GLU A 505 11.76 -28.18 -10.11
CA GLU A 505 12.68 -29.24 -9.66
C GLU A 505 13.03 -29.00 -8.18
N ALA A 506 13.80 -29.88 -7.54
CA ALA A 506 14.23 -29.70 -6.15
C ALA A 506 14.98 -28.37 -5.91
N ASN A 507 15.88 -28.00 -6.82
CA ASN A 507 16.78 -26.84 -6.69
C ASN A 507 16.53 -25.75 -7.76
N LEU A 508 15.40 -25.80 -8.46
CA LEU A 508 15.02 -24.81 -9.47
C LEU A 508 13.50 -24.65 -9.51
N TYR A 509 13.03 -23.44 -9.28
CA TYR A 509 11.73 -23.00 -9.77
C TYR A 509 11.93 -21.84 -10.73
N MET A 510 11.24 -21.87 -11.86
CA MET A 510 11.34 -20.84 -12.88
C MET A 510 9.99 -20.60 -13.53
N ALA A 511 9.59 -19.33 -13.65
CA ALA A 511 8.30 -18.94 -14.18
C ALA A 511 8.39 -17.69 -15.05
N ASN A 512 7.60 -17.67 -16.13
CA ASN A 512 7.33 -16.49 -16.96
C ASN A 512 6.01 -15.87 -16.49
N ILE A 513 6.02 -14.54 -16.28
CA ILE A 513 4.86 -13.77 -15.86
C ILE A 513 4.54 -12.72 -16.94
N ASP A 514 3.32 -12.80 -17.46
CA ASP A 514 2.77 -11.95 -18.54
C ASP A 514 3.58 -11.88 -19.83
N ASP A 515 4.52 -12.80 -20.06
CA ASP A 515 5.51 -12.71 -21.15
C ASP A 515 6.33 -11.40 -21.12
N LYS A 516 6.48 -10.84 -19.90
CA LYS A 516 7.20 -9.59 -19.61
C LYS A 516 8.42 -9.84 -18.74
N ILE A 517 8.26 -10.69 -17.71
CA ILE A 517 9.35 -11.03 -16.80
C ILE A 517 9.50 -12.54 -16.68
N ILE A 518 10.72 -12.98 -16.42
CA ILE A 518 11.02 -14.34 -16.01
C ILE A 518 11.69 -14.27 -14.64
N MET A 519 11.25 -15.10 -13.70
CA MET A 519 11.82 -15.20 -12.36
C MET A 519 12.33 -16.62 -12.12
N LYS A 520 13.50 -16.72 -11.47
CA LYS A 520 14.09 -17.97 -11.00
C LYS A 520 14.44 -17.88 -9.51
N ILE A 521 14.17 -18.96 -8.77
CA ILE A 521 14.70 -19.23 -7.43
C ILE A 521 15.32 -20.64 -7.35
N GLY A 522 16.24 -20.84 -6.42
CA GLY A 522 16.93 -22.11 -6.16
C GLY A 522 18.41 -22.09 -6.57
N THR A 523 19.15 -23.12 -6.17
CA THR A 523 20.62 -23.15 -6.29
C THR A 523 21.15 -23.54 -7.68
N LYS A 524 20.27 -23.96 -8.61
CA LYS A 524 20.70 -24.35 -9.97
C LYS A 524 21.24 -23.13 -10.74
N LEU A 525 22.49 -23.18 -11.18
CA LEU A 525 23.15 -22.09 -11.93
C LEU A 525 23.09 -22.30 -13.44
N ASP A 526 23.34 -23.52 -13.90
CA ASP A 526 23.24 -23.86 -15.33
C ASP A 526 21.79 -24.11 -15.72
N LEU A 527 21.24 -23.18 -16.51
CA LEU A 527 19.87 -23.22 -16.98
C LEU A 527 19.74 -23.91 -18.35
N GLY A 528 20.85 -24.22 -19.04
CA GLY A 528 20.79 -24.85 -20.36
C GLY A 528 19.88 -24.10 -21.33
N ASP A 529 18.87 -24.78 -21.87
CA ASP A 529 17.89 -24.21 -22.81
C ASP A 529 16.86 -23.27 -22.14
N LEU A 530 16.78 -23.26 -20.81
CA LEU A 530 15.91 -22.36 -20.05
C LEU A 530 16.53 -20.97 -19.83
N ASP A 531 17.79 -20.76 -20.21
CA ASP A 531 18.48 -19.46 -20.05
C ASP A 531 17.77 -18.34 -20.83
N PRO A 532 17.15 -17.35 -20.15
CA PRO A 532 16.38 -16.31 -20.81
C PRO A 532 17.23 -15.40 -21.70
N THR A 533 18.54 -15.31 -21.42
CA THR A 533 19.47 -14.46 -22.20
C THR A 533 19.73 -14.99 -23.61
N LYS A 534 19.40 -16.27 -23.87
CA LYS A 534 19.37 -16.85 -25.22
C LYS A 534 18.13 -16.45 -26.03
N SER A 535 17.20 -15.73 -25.38
CA SER A 535 15.96 -15.21 -25.97
C SER A 535 15.91 -13.68 -25.82
N ASN A 536 14.75 -13.05 -25.96
CA ASN A 536 14.62 -11.58 -25.92
C ASN A 536 14.54 -11.00 -24.49
N PHE A 537 15.33 -11.52 -23.54
CA PHE A 537 15.31 -11.11 -22.14
C PHE A 537 16.72 -10.72 -21.64
N HIS A 538 16.79 -9.75 -20.72
CA HIS A 538 18.02 -9.33 -20.05
C HIS A 538 17.87 -9.41 -18.52
N VAL A 539 18.98 -9.61 -17.80
CA VAL A 539 18.96 -9.66 -16.33
C VAL A 539 18.60 -8.28 -15.77
N ALA A 540 17.52 -8.22 -14.99
CA ALA A 540 17.05 -6.99 -14.34
C ALA A 540 17.55 -6.89 -12.89
N THR A 541 17.58 -8.01 -12.16
CA THR A 541 18.16 -8.09 -10.81
C THR A 541 18.52 -9.54 -10.46
N SER A 542 19.44 -9.72 -9.51
CA SER A 542 19.84 -11.04 -9.02
C SER A 542 20.42 -10.95 -7.62
N GLY A 543 20.38 -12.05 -6.88
CA GLY A 543 21.06 -12.21 -5.60
C GLY A 543 21.36 -13.68 -5.31
N GLN A 544 21.57 -14.01 -4.03
CA GLN A 544 21.81 -15.39 -3.63
C GLN A 544 20.61 -16.27 -4.02
N ASP A 545 20.85 -17.20 -4.94
CA ASP A 545 19.89 -18.20 -5.41
C ASP A 545 18.60 -17.65 -6.07
N PHE A 546 18.55 -16.37 -6.46
CA PHE A 546 17.47 -15.81 -7.27
C PHE A 546 17.94 -14.90 -8.40
N ALA A 547 17.16 -14.84 -9.48
CA ALA A 547 17.35 -13.89 -10.57
C ALA A 547 16.03 -13.55 -11.24
N VAL A 548 15.92 -12.33 -11.75
CA VAL A 548 14.77 -11.86 -12.54
C VAL A 548 15.29 -11.24 -13.83
N TRP A 549 14.64 -11.59 -14.92
CA TRP A 549 14.88 -11.04 -16.25
C TRP A 549 13.67 -10.28 -16.74
N GLU A 550 13.91 -9.22 -17.51
CA GLU A 550 12.90 -8.43 -18.21
C GLU A 550 13.04 -8.61 -19.71
N ARG A 551 11.92 -8.57 -20.41
CA ARG A 551 11.93 -8.56 -21.87
C ARG A 551 12.48 -7.23 -22.39
N ASN A 552 13.27 -7.27 -23.46
CA ASN A 552 13.82 -6.07 -24.11
C ASN A 552 12.74 -5.21 -24.79
#